data_AF-A0A849ISZ6-F1
#
_entry.id   AF-A0A849ISZ6-F1
#
_cell.length_a   1.000
_cell.length_b   1.000
_cell.length_c   1.000
_cell.angle_alpha   90.00
_cell.angle_beta   90.00
_cell.angle_gamma   90.00
#
_symmetry.space_group_name_H-M   'P 1'
#
loop_
_entity.id
_entity.type
_entity.pdbx_description
1 polymer ?
#
loop_
_entity_poly.entity_id
_entity_poly.type
_entity_poly.pdbx_seq_one_letter_code
_entity_poly.pdbx_strand_id
1 'polypeptide(L)'
;MAAQPVEWVLVIYYGPSAHRATYGRLGNTKYTKDYIQLSKKTEFLDAVRRLFPVTAGEEGAVPLIYKWPTGTTPGTLVFNSADRPHLKWETSLGAPKAWKMSISPSDALAETIPGDPTHIDFEAAENELAMLASRGAGQPYLMAIKLHDEPTTLHLRTYLGRPSAAYAWADLNIVPSPIQELAAKTSQGSALAWETFASGGVVASAVVKQFLSGLGSSDTPVAVLNGLDTDNGRELAAYLRRPGYGLFFDPSKNHNAWIQPTPLSEKLATSVSVFLETLDARYPVTAQGDAAAEASDPDPSEIEAFWKQIEDKSYSVADSSATIKTRGSAQRAFANAVKSNYEYRCAITGIETRDFLVASHIVPWSEDQSIRLDPSNGICLSLIMDRAFEKGHLLIEDDLTIRINWVKVGNDLVLRSLLEPYDGKKLTQPKAEVPQPEYLQRRRALIASAS
;
A
#
# COMPACT_ATOMS: atom_id res chain seq x y z
N MET A 1 7.55 2.00 2.29
CA MET A 1 6.15 1.77 1.85
C MET A 1 5.60 3.07 1.30
N ALA A 2 4.66 3.04 0.37
CA ALA A 2 3.98 4.26 -0.06
C ALA A 2 3.10 4.83 1.06
N ALA A 3 2.84 6.13 1.02
CA ALA A 3 1.91 6.77 1.94
C ALA A 3 0.48 6.27 1.68
N GLN A 4 -0.25 6.02 2.76
CA GLN A 4 -1.59 5.44 2.73
C GLN A 4 -2.62 6.38 3.37
N PRO A 5 -3.89 6.30 2.94
CA PRO A 5 -4.94 7.17 3.45
C PRO A 5 -5.25 6.85 4.92
N VAL A 6 -5.31 7.91 5.73
CA VAL A 6 -5.60 7.85 7.16
C VAL A 6 -7.10 7.75 7.37
N GLU A 7 -7.52 6.76 8.16
CA GLU A 7 -8.93 6.52 8.50
C GLU A 7 -9.27 7.11 9.87
N TRP A 8 -8.38 6.96 10.86
CA TRP A 8 -8.62 7.39 12.23
C TRP A 8 -7.34 7.75 12.96
N VAL A 9 -7.41 8.76 13.82
CA VAL A 9 -6.30 9.17 14.69
C VAL A 9 -6.79 9.34 16.11
N LEU A 10 -6.04 8.78 17.06
CA LEU A 10 -6.17 9.05 18.49
C LEU A 10 -4.93 9.80 18.95
N VAL A 11 -5.13 10.94 19.61
CA VAL A 11 -4.10 11.71 20.30
C VAL A 11 -4.30 11.57 21.81
N ILE A 12 -3.20 11.28 22.50
CA ILE A 12 -3.15 11.12 23.95
C ILE A 12 -2.18 12.17 24.51
N TYR A 13 -2.68 13.03 25.38
CA TYR A 13 -1.86 13.95 26.17
C TYR A 13 -0.96 13.17 27.12
N TYR A 14 0.36 13.39 27.04
CA TYR A 14 1.31 12.73 27.93
C TYR A 14 1.34 13.41 29.30
N GLY A 15 0.37 13.04 30.15
CA GLY A 15 0.31 13.41 31.57
C GLY A 15 0.61 12.23 32.49
N PRO A 16 0.38 12.35 33.81
CA PRO A 16 0.73 11.33 34.80
C PRO A 16 0.20 9.92 34.50
N SER A 17 -1.02 9.80 33.96
CA SER A 17 -1.58 8.49 33.63
C SER A 17 -0.91 7.83 32.43
N ALA A 18 -0.59 8.60 31.38
CA ALA A 18 0.08 8.07 30.19
C ALA A 18 1.54 7.75 30.51
N HIS A 19 2.19 8.59 31.32
CA HIS A 19 3.53 8.35 31.82
C HIS A 19 3.63 7.04 32.59
N ARG A 20 2.80 6.84 33.62
CA ARG A 20 2.80 5.60 34.42
C ARG A 20 2.53 4.35 33.61
N ALA A 21 1.64 4.42 32.62
CA ALA A 21 1.37 3.29 31.73
C ALA A 21 2.59 2.97 30.86
N THR A 22 3.18 3.98 30.22
CA THR A 22 4.26 3.80 29.25
C THR A 22 5.64 3.56 29.88
N TYR A 23 5.86 4.01 31.11
CA TYR A 23 7.08 3.73 31.87
C TYR A 23 7.21 2.23 32.20
N GLY A 24 6.08 1.56 32.42
CA GLY A 24 6.01 0.13 32.74
C GLY A 24 5.75 -0.14 34.23
N ARG A 25 5.63 -1.41 34.62
CA ARG A 25 5.23 -1.79 35.98
C ARG A 25 6.39 -1.71 36.97
N LEU A 26 6.17 -1.09 38.12
CA LEU A 26 7.10 -1.06 39.25
C LEU A 26 6.45 -1.71 40.47
N GLY A 27 7.14 -2.67 41.10
CA GLY A 27 6.61 -3.46 42.22
C GLY A 27 6.20 -2.60 43.42
N ASN A 28 5.03 -2.88 44.00
CA ASN A 28 4.48 -2.16 45.16
C ASN A 28 4.27 -0.65 44.96
N THR A 29 4.07 -0.19 43.73
CA THR A 29 3.83 1.24 43.42
C THR A 29 2.50 1.48 42.69
N LYS A 30 2.23 2.73 42.28
CA LYS A 30 1.10 3.09 41.40
C LYS A 30 1.34 2.76 39.91
N TYR A 31 2.53 2.27 39.55
CA TYR A 31 2.87 1.83 38.20
C TYR A 31 2.41 0.38 38.01
N THR A 32 1.11 0.21 37.79
CA THR A 32 0.48 -1.11 37.68
C THR A 32 -0.11 -1.39 36.31
N LYS A 33 -0.12 -0.40 35.42
CA LYS A 33 -0.82 -0.46 34.13
C LYS A 33 0.14 -0.77 32.99
N ASP A 34 -0.33 -1.60 32.08
CA ASP A 34 0.26 -1.96 30.78
C ASP A 34 -0.72 -1.64 29.64
N TYR A 35 -1.51 -0.58 29.85
CA TYR A 35 -2.53 -0.15 28.91
C TYR A 35 -2.83 1.35 29.01
N ILE A 36 -3.28 1.94 27.91
CA ILE A 36 -3.87 3.28 27.87
C ILE A 36 -5.39 3.15 27.94
N GLN A 37 -5.99 3.74 28.99
CA GLN A 37 -7.44 3.83 29.11
C GLN A 37 -8.01 4.78 28.06
N LEU A 38 -9.09 4.37 27.42
CA LEU A 38 -9.80 5.12 26.40
C LEU A 38 -11.09 5.74 26.94
N SER A 39 -11.77 6.51 26.09
CA SER A 39 -13.01 7.21 26.43
C SER A 39 -14.18 6.26 26.65
N LYS A 40 -15.07 6.60 27.60
CA LYS A 40 -16.35 5.90 27.85
C LYS A 40 -17.52 6.51 27.09
N LYS A 41 -17.31 7.61 26.35
CA LYS A 41 -18.39 8.31 25.65
C LYS A 41 -18.97 7.40 24.55
N THR A 42 -20.29 7.38 24.43
CA THR A 42 -21.01 6.56 23.45
C THR A 42 -20.51 6.79 22.02
N GLU A 43 -20.32 8.05 21.63
CA GLU A 43 -19.79 8.45 20.31
C GLU A 43 -18.43 7.79 19.99
N PHE A 44 -17.55 7.70 21.00
CA PHE A 44 -16.26 7.04 20.85
C PHE A 44 -16.44 5.53 20.71
N LEU A 45 -17.24 4.91 21.57
CA LEU A 45 -17.48 3.47 21.53
C LEU A 45 -18.06 3.03 20.18
N ASP A 46 -19.00 3.79 19.64
CA ASP A 46 -19.63 3.50 18.35
C ASP A 46 -18.69 3.74 17.16
N ALA A 47 -17.79 4.73 17.25
CA ALA A 47 -16.73 4.90 16.25
C ALA A 47 -15.74 3.73 16.25
N VAL A 48 -15.23 3.35 17.43
CA VAL A 48 -14.26 2.26 17.56
C VAL A 48 -14.88 0.92 17.10
N ARG A 49 -16.15 0.64 17.42
CA ARG A 49 -16.87 -0.55 16.92
C ARG A 49 -16.97 -0.63 15.40
N ARG A 50 -17.06 0.52 14.72
CA ARG A 50 -17.09 0.57 13.24
C ARG A 50 -15.71 0.40 12.63
N LEU A 51 -14.69 0.98 13.27
CA LEU A 51 -13.31 0.99 12.76
C LEU A 51 -12.62 -0.37 12.93
N PHE A 52 -12.91 -1.09 14.00
CA PHE A 52 -12.26 -2.36 14.30
C PHE A 52 -13.31 -3.48 14.22
N PRO A 53 -13.23 -4.36 13.22
CA PRO A 53 -14.19 -5.44 13.08
C PRO A 53 -14.07 -6.39 14.27
N VAL A 54 -15.14 -6.48 15.07
CA VAL A 54 -15.24 -7.43 16.18
C VAL A 54 -15.87 -8.71 15.64
N THR A 55 -15.18 -9.84 15.73
CA THR A 55 -15.74 -11.15 15.35
C THR A 55 -16.89 -11.50 16.31
N ALA A 56 -18.07 -11.84 15.77
CA ALA A 56 -19.19 -12.27 16.58
C ALA A 56 -18.83 -13.55 17.37
N GLY A 57 -18.71 -13.44 18.69
CA GLY A 57 -18.36 -14.54 19.59
C GLY A 57 -17.03 -14.36 20.34
N GLU A 58 -16.18 -13.41 19.95
CA GLU A 58 -14.97 -13.05 20.70
C GLU A 58 -15.31 -12.03 21.79
N GLU A 59 -14.78 -12.26 22.99
CA GLU A 59 -15.02 -11.48 24.22
C GLU A 59 -14.59 -10.01 24.12
N GLY A 60 -15.32 -9.19 23.36
CA GLY A 60 -15.15 -7.73 23.29
C GLY A 60 -13.69 -7.25 23.24
N ALA A 61 -12.81 -7.94 22.52
CA ALA A 61 -11.40 -7.62 22.40
C ALA A 61 -10.95 -7.90 20.96
N VAL A 62 -10.12 -7.02 20.40
CA VAL A 62 -9.57 -7.13 19.05
C VAL A 62 -8.05 -7.17 19.15
N PRO A 63 -7.39 -8.24 18.68
CA PRO A 63 -5.93 -8.29 18.57
C PRO A 63 -5.41 -7.16 17.69
N LEU A 64 -4.37 -6.49 18.13
CA LEU A 64 -3.74 -5.38 17.40
C LEU A 64 -2.25 -5.62 17.19
N ILE A 65 -1.73 -5.00 16.13
CA ILE A 65 -0.30 -4.79 15.92
C ILE A 65 -0.02 -3.30 16.11
N TYR A 66 0.81 -2.97 17.10
CA TYR A 66 1.37 -1.63 17.24
C TYR A 66 2.65 -1.53 16.40
N LYS A 67 2.74 -0.54 15.51
CA LYS A 67 3.81 -0.43 14.51
C LYS A 67 4.50 0.93 14.50
N TRP A 68 5.82 0.93 14.36
CA TRP A 68 6.64 2.12 14.11
C TRP A 68 7.72 1.76 13.07
N PRO A 69 8.52 2.71 12.55
CA PRO A 69 9.36 2.45 11.37
C PRO A 69 10.33 1.28 11.53
N THR A 70 10.86 1.10 12.75
CA THR A 70 11.91 0.13 13.07
C THR A 70 11.41 -1.08 13.87
N GLY A 71 10.09 -1.25 14.03
CA GLY A 71 9.59 -2.39 14.80
C GLY A 71 8.08 -2.44 15.01
N THR A 72 7.66 -3.53 15.65
CA THR A 72 6.27 -3.78 16.03
C THR A 72 6.21 -4.41 17.42
N THR A 73 5.04 -4.34 18.05
CA THR A 73 4.73 -5.18 19.22
C THR A 73 3.26 -5.60 19.16
N PRO A 74 2.91 -6.83 19.58
CA PRO A 74 1.52 -7.23 19.71
C PRO A 74 0.81 -6.42 20.80
N GLY A 75 -0.50 -6.25 20.61
CA GLY A 75 -1.39 -5.63 21.58
C GLY A 75 -2.83 -6.08 21.41
N THR A 76 -3.72 -5.45 22.14
CA THR A 76 -5.15 -5.76 22.13
C THR A 76 -5.93 -4.50 22.45
N LEU A 77 -6.93 -4.22 21.64
CA LEU A 77 -7.97 -3.26 21.97
C LEU A 77 -9.08 -4.00 22.71
N VAL A 78 -9.24 -3.72 24.00
CA VAL A 78 -10.30 -4.31 24.83
C VAL A 78 -11.48 -3.33 24.89
N PHE A 79 -12.63 -3.72 24.35
CA PHE A 79 -13.89 -2.99 24.32
C PHE A 79 -14.72 -3.21 25.58
N ASN A 80 -14.96 -4.48 25.93
CA ASN A 80 -15.83 -4.87 27.02
C ASN A 80 -14.99 -5.15 28.27
N SER A 81 -14.56 -4.07 28.93
CA SER A 81 -14.02 -4.13 30.28
C SER A 81 -15.13 -3.78 31.27
N ALA A 82 -15.10 -4.36 32.47
CA ALA A 82 -15.91 -3.91 33.60
C ALA A 82 -15.67 -2.43 33.98
N ASP A 83 -14.57 -1.82 33.50
CA ASP A 83 -14.27 -0.40 33.64
C ASP A 83 -14.36 0.36 32.31
N ARG A 84 -13.24 0.58 31.60
CA ARG A 84 -13.17 1.40 30.37
C ARG A 84 -12.54 0.60 29.22
N PRO A 85 -12.89 0.90 27.95
CA PRO A 85 -12.11 0.41 26.83
C PRO A 85 -10.64 0.84 26.98
N HIS A 86 -9.71 0.03 26.48
CA HIS A 86 -8.28 0.33 26.61
C HIS A 86 -7.42 -0.32 25.52
N LEU A 87 -6.30 0.33 25.20
CA LEU A 87 -5.23 -0.20 24.36
C LEU A 87 -4.21 -0.89 25.25
N LYS A 88 -4.18 -2.22 25.23
CA LYS A 88 -3.27 -3.06 26.01
C LYS A 88 -2.12 -3.56 25.14
N TRP A 89 -0.92 -3.68 25.70
CA TRP A 89 0.20 -4.40 25.10
C TRP A 89 0.62 -5.59 25.97
N GLU A 90 1.45 -6.46 25.39
CA GLU A 90 2.02 -7.59 26.10
C GLU A 90 2.93 -7.11 27.24
N THR A 91 2.58 -7.47 28.48
CA THR A 91 3.27 -6.98 29.69
C THR A 91 4.76 -7.33 29.66
N SER A 92 5.10 -8.53 29.17
CA SER A 92 6.48 -9.03 29.10
C SER A 92 7.36 -8.27 28.12
N LEU A 93 6.78 -7.64 27.09
CA LEU A 93 7.48 -6.83 26.11
C LEU A 93 7.58 -5.35 26.52
N GLY A 94 6.77 -4.92 27.49
CA GLY A 94 6.68 -3.53 27.93
C GLY A 94 5.93 -2.66 26.93
N ALA A 95 5.87 -1.36 27.23
CA ALA A 95 5.17 -0.41 26.38
C ALA A 95 5.82 -0.31 24.99
N PRO A 96 5.03 -0.01 23.93
CA PRO A 96 5.58 0.20 22.59
C PRO A 96 6.71 1.23 22.61
N LYS A 97 7.82 0.92 21.93
CA LYS A 97 9.01 1.79 21.92
C LYS A 97 8.69 3.23 21.51
N ALA A 98 7.81 3.41 20.52
CA ALA A 98 7.36 4.72 20.05
C ALA A 98 6.73 5.60 21.15
N TRP A 99 6.28 5.01 22.25
CA TRP A 99 5.67 5.70 23.40
C TRP A 99 6.52 5.62 24.68
N LYS A 100 7.68 4.96 24.62
CA LYS A 100 8.58 4.80 25.77
C LYS A 100 9.59 5.95 25.84
N MET A 101 10.06 6.24 27.05
CA MET A 101 11.18 7.14 27.28
C MET A 101 12.52 6.52 26.86
N SER A 102 13.46 7.38 26.48
CA SER A 102 14.85 7.03 26.17
C SER A 102 15.82 8.05 26.73
N ILE A 103 17.00 7.59 27.19
CA ILE A 103 18.07 8.44 27.71
C ILE A 103 18.63 9.35 26.60
N SER A 104 18.55 8.92 25.34
CA SER A 104 19.05 9.68 24.19
C SER A 104 18.16 9.43 22.96
N PRO A 105 16.95 10.02 22.93
CA PRO A 105 16.08 9.92 21.77
C PRO A 105 16.69 10.70 20.59
N SER A 106 16.39 10.25 19.37
CA SER A 106 16.77 10.93 18.14
C SER A 106 15.76 10.63 17.04
N ASP A 107 15.81 11.37 15.94
CA ASP A 107 14.97 11.17 14.76
C ASP A 107 15.16 9.78 14.11
N ALA A 108 16.30 9.14 14.33
CA ALA A 108 16.62 7.78 13.89
C ALA A 108 16.02 6.66 14.77
N LEU A 109 15.59 6.96 16.00
CA LEU A 109 15.06 6.00 16.96
C LEU A 109 13.54 6.05 17.06
N ALA A 110 12.92 4.99 17.59
CA ALA A 110 11.48 4.97 17.80
C ALA A 110 11.07 5.88 18.97
N GLU A 111 11.86 5.87 20.03
CA GLU A 111 11.65 6.60 21.27
C GLU A 111 11.87 8.11 21.05
N THR A 112 10.86 8.92 21.37
CA THR A 112 10.92 10.39 21.23
C THR A 112 11.04 11.12 22.58
N ILE A 113 10.57 10.50 23.66
CA ILE A 113 10.46 11.17 24.96
C ILE A 113 11.79 11.05 25.71
N PRO A 114 12.47 12.15 26.06
CA PRO A 114 13.74 12.06 26.79
C PRO A 114 13.52 11.72 28.26
N GLY A 115 14.20 10.69 28.74
CA GLY A 115 14.28 10.33 30.16
C GLY A 115 14.81 8.94 30.40
N ASP A 116 15.08 8.64 31.66
CA ASP A 116 15.61 7.36 32.10
C ASP A 116 14.45 6.39 32.42
N PRO A 117 14.25 5.33 31.61
CA PRO A 117 13.19 4.36 31.85
C PRO A 117 13.60 3.23 32.81
N THR A 118 14.74 3.35 33.50
CA THR A 118 15.33 2.26 34.31
C THR A 118 15.12 2.38 35.81
N HIS A 119 14.55 3.49 36.30
CA HIS A 119 14.28 3.64 37.72
C HIS A 119 13.28 2.58 38.20
N ILE A 120 13.56 2.05 39.39
CA ILE A 120 12.72 1.04 40.03
C ILE A 120 11.88 1.63 41.16
N ASP A 121 12.24 2.81 41.65
CA ASP A 121 11.53 3.51 42.70
C ASP A 121 10.51 4.51 42.13
N PHE A 122 9.41 4.68 42.87
CA PHE A 122 8.29 5.50 42.43
C PHE A 122 8.66 6.98 42.28
N GLU A 123 9.48 7.52 43.18
CA GLU A 123 9.78 8.95 43.21
C GLU A 123 10.68 9.36 42.04
N ALA A 124 11.72 8.58 41.75
CA ALA A 124 12.59 8.82 40.60
C ALA A 124 11.82 8.67 39.28
N ALA A 125 10.98 7.63 39.15
CA ALA A 125 10.12 7.47 37.97
C ALA A 125 9.17 8.67 37.78
N GLU A 126 8.46 9.12 38.82
CA GLU A 126 7.60 10.31 38.71
C GLU A 126 8.40 11.59 38.42
N ASN A 127 9.63 11.71 38.94
CA ASN A 127 10.49 12.85 38.69
C ASN A 127 10.90 12.93 37.20
N GLU A 128 11.00 11.82 36.49
CA GLU A 128 11.25 11.81 35.03
C GLU A 128 10.18 12.61 34.26
N LEU A 129 8.91 12.48 34.65
CA LEU A 129 7.82 13.28 34.07
C LEU A 129 8.00 14.78 34.37
N ALA A 130 8.35 15.13 35.61
CA ALA A 130 8.55 16.52 36.02
C ALA A 130 9.73 17.19 35.29
N MET A 131 10.76 16.42 34.93
CA MET A 131 11.95 16.92 34.25
C MET A 131 11.79 17.10 32.73
N LEU A 132 10.68 16.65 32.12
CA LEU A 132 10.52 16.72 30.65
C LEU A 132 10.67 18.14 30.09
N ALA A 133 10.01 19.11 30.72
CA ALA A 133 10.06 20.50 30.28
C ALA A 133 11.47 21.08 30.41
N SER A 134 12.16 20.83 31.53
CA SER A 134 13.53 21.33 31.76
C SER A 134 14.57 20.65 30.86
N ARG A 135 14.31 19.40 30.44
CA ARG A 135 15.09 18.69 29.41
C ARG A 135 14.79 19.15 27.99
N GLY A 136 13.87 20.10 27.81
CA GLY A 136 13.55 20.70 26.52
C GLY A 136 12.58 19.88 25.66
N ALA A 137 11.88 18.89 26.22
CA ALA A 137 10.90 18.10 25.49
C ALA A 137 9.56 18.83 25.28
N GLY A 138 9.29 19.88 26.06
CA GLY A 138 7.98 20.53 26.07
C GLY A 138 6.87 19.56 26.52
N GLN A 139 5.77 19.51 25.77
CA GLN A 139 4.63 18.62 26.04
C GLN A 139 4.56 17.45 25.05
N PRO A 140 4.79 16.19 25.45
CA PRO A 140 4.61 15.07 24.53
C PRO A 140 3.13 14.75 24.24
N TYR A 141 2.88 14.27 23.03
CA TYR A 141 1.59 13.76 22.55
C TYR A 141 1.81 12.40 21.90
N LEU A 142 1.22 11.35 22.48
CA LEU A 142 1.24 10.02 21.89
C LEU A 142 0.15 9.95 20.82
N MET A 143 0.46 9.36 19.67
CA MET A 143 -0.49 9.18 18.58
C MET A 143 -0.62 7.72 18.21
N ALA A 144 -1.85 7.27 17.99
CA ALA A 144 -2.17 6.03 17.31
C ALA A 144 -2.95 6.34 16.03
N ILE A 145 -2.42 5.89 14.89
CA ILE A 145 -2.94 6.16 13.55
C ILE A 145 -3.42 4.84 12.93
N LYS A 146 -4.67 4.81 12.48
CA LYS A 146 -5.25 3.71 11.70
C LYS A 146 -5.35 4.10 10.22
N LEU A 147 -4.97 3.19 9.35
CA LEU A 147 -5.06 3.31 7.88
C LEU A 147 -6.20 2.45 7.34
N HIS A 148 -6.80 2.84 6.21
CA HIS A 148 -8.01 2.20 5.66
C HIS A 148 -7.87 0.69 5.40
N ASP A 149 -6.75 0.24 4.83
CA ASP A 149 -6.54 -1.16 4.43
C ASP A 149 -5.83 -1.99 5.50
N GLU A 150 -5.77 -1.49 6.74
CA GLU A 150 -5.14 -2.16 7.87
C GLU A 150 -6.15 -2.32 9.01
N PRO A 151 -6.89 -3.46 9.06
CA PRO A 151 -8.00 -3.62 10.02
C PRO A 151 -7.55 -3.71 11.47
N THR A 152 -6.33 -4.21 11.72
CA THR A 152 -5.81 -4.53 13.06
C THR A 152 -4.45 -3.88 13.36
N THR A 153 -3.99 -2.92 12.55
CA THR A 153 -2.71 -2.23 12.80
C THR A 153 -2.95 -0.79 13.24
N LEU A 154 -2.18 -0.37 14.26
CA LEU A 154 -2.09 1.01 14.70
C LEU A 154 -0.63 1.48 14.60
N HIS A 155 -0.39 2.48 13.77
CA HIS A 155 0.92 3.13 13.67
C HIS A 155 1.09 4.10 14.82
N LEU A 156 2.17 3.95 15.58
CA LEU A 156 2.41 4.72 16.78
C LEU A 156 3.49 5.76 16.54
N ARG A 157 3.24 7.00 16.96
CA ARG A 157 4.23 8.08 16.96
C ARG A 157 4.12 8.88 18.25
N THR A 158 5.15 9.67 18.53
CA THR A 158 5.13 10.71 19.55
C THR A 158 5.63 12.01 18.94
N TYR A 159 4.92 13.10 19.19
CA TYR A 159 5.31 14.46 18.82
C TYR A 159 5.37 15.34 20.07
N LEU A 160 6.13 16.42 20.00
CA LEU A 160 6.41 17.31 21.12
C LEU A 160 5.82 18.69 20.85
N GLY A 161 5.02 19.21 21.77
CA GLY A 161 4.52 20.57 21.73
C GLY A 161 5.53 21.54 22.34
N ARG A 162 5.95 22.53 21.54
CA ARG A 162 6.95 23.55 21.93
C ARG A 162 8.25 22.96 22.48
N PRO A 163 8.91 22.02 21.76
CA PRO A 163 10.21 21.52 22.17
C PRO A 163 11.29 22.61 22.06
N SER A 164 12.41 22.39 22.73
CA SER A 164 13.66 23.12 22.47
C SER A 164 14.24 22.76 21.09
N ALA A 165 15.22 23.54 20.63
CA ALA A 165 15.89 23.30 19.35
C ALA A 165 16.50 21.89 19.22
N ALA A 166 16.90 21.26 20.34
CA ALA A 166 17.44 19.90 20.36
C ALA A 166 16.42 18.83 19.92
N TYR A 167 15.12 19.11 20.04
CA TYR A 167 14.03 18.20 19.63
C TYR A 167 13.13 18.78 18.55
N ALA A 168 13.60 19.75 17.77
CA ALA A 168 12.84 20.36 16.68
C ALA A 168 12.38 19.33 15.63
N TRP A 169 13.10 18.22 15.47
CA TRP A 169 12.74 17.09 14.60
C TRP A 169 11.44 16.39 15.01
N ALA A 170 11.00 16.52 16.26
CA ALA A 170 9.76 15.96 16.78
C ALA A 170 8.69 17.01 17.06
N ASP A 171 8.89 18.27 16.66
CA ASP A 171 7.93 19.33 16.93
C ASP A 171 6.57 19.02 16.29
N LEU A 172 5.51 19.13 17.08
CA LEU A 172 4.13 19.00 16.62
C LEU A 172 3.83 19.94 15.43
N ASN A 173 4.53 21.07 15.29
CA ASN A 173 4.34 21.99 14.17
C ASN A 173 4.63 21.37 12.78
N ILE A 174 5.35 20.24 12.70
CA ILE A 174 5.62 19.55 11.43
C ILE A 174 4.45 18.68 10.95
N VAL A 175 3.47 18.39 11.83
CA VAL A 175 2.29 17.61 11.45
C VAL A 175 1.21 18.51 10.83
N PRO A 176 0.29 17.99 10.00
CA PRO A 176 -0.78 18.79 9.39
C PRO A 176 -1.68 19.48 10.41
N SER A 177 -2.20 20.65 10.08
CA SER A 177 -3.06 21.47 10.96
C SER A 177 -4.21 20.69 11.61
N PRO A 178 -4.95 19.80 10.91
CA PRO A 178 -6.01 19.02 11.55
C PRO A 178 -5.53 18.16 12.73
N ILE A 179 -4.28 17.65 12.67
CA ILE A 179 -3.69 16.87 13.76
C ILE A 179 -3.20 17.77 14.89
N GLN A 180 -2.66 18.96 14.58
CA GLN A 180 -2.31 19.96 15.60
C GLN A 180 -3.55 20.42 16.37
N GLU A 181 -4.64 20.71 15.66
CA GLU A 181 -5.94 21.08 16.24
C GLU A 181 -6.50 19.93 17.10
N LEU A 182 -6.38 18.69 16.64
CA LEU A 182 -6.78 17.52 17.41
C LEU A 182 -5.99 17.39 18.71
N ALA A 183 -4.67 17.60 18.67
CA ALA A 183 -3.82 17.59 19.86
C ALA A 183 -4.17 18.74 20.83
N ALA A 184 -4.50 19.92 20.31
CA ALA A 184 -4.92 21.08 21.12
C ALA A 184 -6.24 20.85 21.89
N LYS A 185 -7.08 19.90 21.46
CA LYS A 185 -8.29 19.47 22.20
C LYS A 185 -7.96 18.65 23.45
N THR A 186 -6.70 18.27 23.66
CA THR A 186 -6.26 17.46 24.81
C THR A 186 -5.62 18.28 25.91
N SER A 187 -5.73 17.81 27.15
CA SER A 187 -5.11 18.40 28.33
C SER A 187 -4.96 17.37 29.44
N GLN A 188 -4.35 17.73 30.57
CA GLN A 188 -4.28 16.84 31.73
C GLN A 188 -5.67 16.37 32.23
N GLY A 189 -6.69 17.24 32.14
CA GLY A 189 -8.07 16.91 32.53
C GLY A 189 -8.89 16.21 31.44
N SER A 190 -8.48 16.33 30.17
CA SER A 190 -9.09 15.67 29.02
C SER A 190 -8.00 15.06 28.16
N ALA A 191 -7.45 13.93 28.61
CA ALA A 191 -6.21 13.39 28.06
C ALA A 191 -6.33 12.79 26.66
N LEU A 192 -7.53 12.68 26.09
CA LEU A 192 -7.77 11.99 24.81
C LEU A 192 -8.58 12.88 23.88
N ALA A 193 -8.16 12.93 22.62
CA ALA A 193 -8.97 13.42 21.51
C ALA A 193 -8.78 12.48 20.31
N TRP A 194 -9.83 12.33 19.51
CA TRP A 194 -9.81 11.43 18.36
C TRP A 194 -10.66 11.99 17.24
N GLU A 195 -10.36 11.58 16.01
CA GLU A 195 -11.10 12.00 14.82
C GLU A 195 -11.00 10.93 13.73
N THR A 196 -12.05 10.80 12.93
CA THR A 196 -12.04 10.01 11.69
C THR A 196 -11.82 10.93 10.50
N PHE A 197 -11.01 10.51 9.55
CA PHE A 197 -10.68 11.30 8.38
C PHE A 197 -11.24 10.63 7.14
N ALA A 198 -12.00 11.39 6.35
CA ALA A 198 -12.36 10.97 5.00
C ALA A 198 -11.13 11.19 4.10
N SER A 199 -10.31 10.15 3.97
CA SER A 199 -9.09 10.18 3.16
C SER A 199 -9.16 9.13 2.06
N GLY A 200 -8.57 9.42 0.90
CA GLY A 200 -8.61 8.49 -0.23
C GLY A 200 -7.91 9.04 -1.46
N GLY A 201 -7.85 8.23 -2.51
CA GLY A 201 -7.12 8.54 -3.74
C GLY A 201 -5.63 8.22 -3.63
N VAL A 202 -4.82 8.91 -4.43
CA VAL A 202 -3.37 8.68 -4.55
C VAL A 202 -2.60 9.98 -4.31
N VAL A 203 -1.49 9.92 -3.57
CA VAL A 203 -0.60 11.08 -3.39
C VAL A 203 0.14 11.36 -4.69
N ALA A 204 0.12 12.62 -5.15
CA ALA A 204 0.88 13.04 -6.31
C ALA A 204 2.39 12.86 -6.09
N SER A 205 3.08 12.22 -7.03
CA SER A 205 4.54 12.20 -7.10
C SER A 205 5.10 13.61 -7.36
N ALA A 206 6.41 13.79 -7.20
CA ALA A 206 7.06 15.05 -7.53
C ALA A 206 6.86 15.45 -9.01
N VAL A 207 6.90 14.44 -9.89
CA VAL A 207 6.70 14.60 -11.34
C VAL A 207 5.27 15.04 -11.64
N VAL A 208 4.27 14.35 -11.07
CA VAL A 208 2.86 14.74 -11.22
C VAL A 208 2.59 16.14 -10.69
N LYS A 209 3.17 16.52 -9.54
CA LYS A 209 3.04 17.88 -8.99
C LYS A 209 3.57 18.95 -9.94
N GLN A 210 4.70 18.69 -10.61
CA GLN A 210 5.26 19.59 -11.60
C GLN A 210 4.33 19.77 -12.80
N PHE A 211 3.75 18.69 -13.30
CA PHE A 211 2.79 18.76 -14.41
C PHE A 211 1.50 19.48 -14.03
N LEU A 212 0.95 19.24 -12.83
CA LEU A 212 -0.22 19.97 -12.34
C LEU A 212 0.05 21.46 -12.23
N SER A 213 1.23 21.85 -11.75
CA SER A 213 1.65 23.25 -11.71
C SER A 213 1.73 23.85 -13.12
N GLY A 214 2.33 23.13 -14.08
CA GLY A 214 2.43 23.56 -15.47
C GLY A 214 1.07 23.74 -16.14
N LEU A 215 0.14 22.80 -15.91
CA LEU A 215 -1.23 22.87 -16.41
C LEU A 215 -2.01 24.04 -15.80
N GLY A 216 -1.83 24.30 -14.50
CA GLY A 216 -2.49 25.40 -13.81
C GLY A 216 -2.09 26.77 -14.37
N SER A 217 -0.80 26.93 -14.65
CA SER A 217 -0.20 28.19 -15.13
C SER A 217 -0.27 28.39 -16.65
N SER A 218 -0.61 27.35 -17.43
CA SER A 218 -0.63 27.45 -18.89
C SER A 218 -1.95 28.03 -19.44
N ASP A 219 -1.83 28.86 -20.48
CA ASP A 219 -2.92 29.31 -21.34
C ASP A 219 -3.27 28.27 -22.44
N THR A 220 -2.39 27.28 -22.65
CA THR A 220 -2.58 26.16 -23.59
C THR A 220 -2.33 24.80 -22.91
N PRO A 221 -3.19 24.36 -21.96
CA PRO A 221 -2.97 23.13 -21.19
C PRO A 221 -2.82 21.87 -22.07
N VAL A 222 -3.54 21.80 -23.19
CA VAL A 222 -3.46 20.67 -24.14
C VAL A 222 -2.06 20.50 -24.75
N ALA A 223 -1.33 21.61 -25.00
CA ALA A 223 0.03 21.54 -25.50
C ALA A 223 1.00 20.94 -24.46
N VAL A 224 0.78 21.25 -23.17
CA VAL A 224 1.52 20.66 -22.06
C VAL A 224 1.26 19.15 -21.99
N LEU A 225 -0.01 18.74 -22.09
CA LEU A 225 -0.38 17.33 -22.10
C LEU A 225 0.27 16.58 -23.27
N ASN A 226 0.26 17.14 -24.48
CA ASN A 226 0.83 16.52 -25.67
C ASN A 226 2.36 16.37 -25.65
N GLY A 227 3.04 17.15 -24.81
CA GLY A 227 4.50 17.13 -24.66
C GLY A 227 5.04 16.10 -23.68
N LEU A 228 4.17 15.36 -22.99
CA LEU A 228 4.58 14.33 -22.04
C LEU A 228 5.07 13.08 -22.78
N ASP A 229 6.01 12.35 -22.18
CA ASP A 229 6.26 10.96 -22.59
C ASP A 229 5.14 10.04 -22.10
N THR A 230 5.17 8.78 -22.55
CA THR A 230 4.11 7.80 -22.30
C THR A 230 3.91 7.49 -20.82
N ASP A 231 4.99 7.37 -20.06
CA ASP A 231 4.92 6.99 -18.64
C ASP A 231 4.38 8.15 -17.81
N ASN A 232 4.89 9.35 -18.06
CA ASN A 232 4.45 10.57 -17.41
C ASN A 232 2.98 10.92 -17.71
N GLY A 233 2.55 10.74 -18.97
CA GLY A 233 1.15 10.92 -19.37
C GLY A 233 0.22 9.95 -18.65
N ARG A 234 0.62 8.68 -18.52
CA ARG A 234 -0.15 7.64 -17.82
C ARG A 234 -0.19 7.88 -16.31
N GLU A 235 0.93 8.26 -15.70
CA GLU A 235 1.01 8.56 -14.27
C GLU A 235 0.08 9.73 -13.93
N LEU A 236 0.12 10.80 -14.73
CA LEU A 236 -0.76 11.95 -14.56
C LEU A 236 -2.23 11.56 -14.72
N ALA A 237 -2.57 10.76 -15.73
CA ALA A 237 -3.94 10.27 -15.93
C ALA A 237 -4.41 9.40 -14.75
N ALA A 238 -3.56 8.51 -14.23
CA ALA A 238 -3.87 7.68 -13.07
C ALA A 238 -4.15 8.53 -11.82
N TYR A 239 -3.34 9.58 -11.59
CA TYR A 239 -3.58 10.52 -10.50
C TYR A 239 -4.89 11.31 -10.69
N LEU A 240 -5.13 11.89 -11.87
CA LEU A 240 -6.30 12.73 -12.14
C LEU A 240 -7.64 11.98 -12.00
N ARG A 241 -7.64 10.65 -12.19
CA ARG A 241 -8.82 9.81 -11.94
C ARG A 241 -9.15 9.66 -10.45
N ARG A 242 -8.13 9.66 -9.58
CA ARG A 242 -8.26 9.41 -8.14
C ARG A 242 -7.32 10.33 -7.35
N PRO A 243 -7.47 11.66 -7.45
CA PRO A 243 -6.59 12.58 -6.77
C PRO A 243 -6.69 12.37 -5.26
N GLY A 244 -5.55 12.41 -4.58
CA GLY A 244 -5.49 12.28 -3.14
C GLY A 244 -6.27 13.39 -2.44
N TYR A 245 -7.05 13.03 -1.43
CA TYR A 245 -7.74 13.96 -0.54
C TYR A 245 -7.65 13.49 0.92
N GLY A 246 -7.90 14.40 1.86
CA GLY A 246 -7.83 14.11 3.30
C GLY A 246 -6.39 14.08 3.81
N LEU A 247 -6.06 13.07 4.63
CA LEU A 247 -4.74 12.89 5.22
C LEU A 247 -4.14 11.56 4.79
N PHE A 248 -2.84 11.57 4.54
CA PHE A 248 -2.03 10.39 4.27
C PHE A 248 -0.91 10.28 5.29
N PHE A 249 -0.48 9.04 5.53
CA PHE A 249 0.59 8.73 6.45
C PHE A 249 1.52 7.70 5.81
N ASP A 250 2.83 7.92 5.89
CA ASP A 250 3.88 7.00 5.46
C ASP A 250 4.40 6.21 6.67
N PRO A 251 4.01 4.92 6.81
CA PRO A 251 4.44 4.08 7.92
C PRO A 251 5.95 3.93 8.09
N SER A 252 6.70 4.10 7.01
CA SER A 252 8.15 3.89 6.99
C SER A 252 8.95 5.11 7.46
N LYS A 253 8.29 6.26 7.65
CA LYS A 253 8.92 7.47 8.18
C LYS A 253 8.56 7.69 9.64
N ASN A 254 9.46 8.30 10.40
CA ASN A 254 9.23 8.58 11.82
C ASN A 254 8.36 9.83 12.01
N HIS A 255 8.96 11.02 12.06
CA HIS A 255 8.27 12.28 12.35
C HIS A 255 7.76 13.01 11.09
N ASN A 256 8.49 12.92 9.97
CA ASN A 256 8.05 13.48 8.68
C ASN A 256 7.17 12.50 7.89
N ALA A 257 6.23 11.85 8.57
CA ALA A 257 5.40 10.77 8.02
C ALA A 257 4.09 11.25 7.39
N TRP A 258 3.60 12.42 7.77
CA TRP A 258 2.32 12.94 7.31
C TRP A 258 2.42 13.60 5.95
N ILE A 259 1.38 13.39 5.13
CA ILE A 259 1.21 14.07 3.85
C ILE A 259 -0.25 14.54 3.77
N GLN A 260 -0.45 15.84 3.56
CA GLN A 260 -1.75 16.39 3.24
C GLN A 260 -1.75 16.80 1.76
N PRO A 261 -2.44 16.06 0.88
CA PRO A 261 -2.53 16.43 -0.52
C PRO A 261 -3.15 17.82 -0.68
N THR A 262 -2.56 18.63 -1.55
CA THR A 262 -3.17 19.89 -1.97
C THR A 262 -4.31 19.57 -2.92
N PRO A 263 -5.54 20.07 -2.67
CA PRO A 263 -6.63 19.94 -3.62
C PRO A 263 -6.25 20.51 -4.98
N LEU A 264 -6.80 19.95 -6.06
CA LEU A 264 -6.68 20.56 -7.38
C LEU A 264 -7.26 21.97 -7.35
N SER A 265 -6.62 22.91 -8.06
CA SER A 265 -7.18 24.25 -8.23
C SER A 265 -8.51 24.17 -8.97
N GLU A 266 -9.40 25.14 -8.76
CA GLU A 266 -10.73 25.15 -9.40
C GLU A 266 -10.66 25.05 -10.93
N LYS A 267 -9.69 25.76 -11.55
CA LYS A 267 -9.38 25.69 -12.98
C LYS A 267 -9.03 24.26 -13.43
N LEU A 268 -8.18 23.56 -12.66
CA LEU A 268 -7.81 22.18 -12.97
C LEU A 268 -8.98 21.23 -12.72
N ALA A 269 -9.68 21.38 -11.60
CA ALA A 269 -10.81 20.53 -11.19
C ALA A 269 -11.94 20.53 -12.22
N THR A 270 -12.28 21.70 -12.77
CA THR A 270 -13.29 21.86 -13.82
C THR A 270 -12.86 21.31 -15.18
N SER A 271 -11.56 21.17 -15.41
CA SER A 271 -10.98 20.71 -16.68
C SER A 271 -10.52 19.25 -16.66
N VAL A 272 -10.68 18.54 -15.53
CA VAL A 272 -10.18 17.15 -15.37
C VAL A 272 -10.71 16.22 -16.46
N SER A 273 -11.99 16.31 -16.81
CA SER A 273 -12.60 15.45 -17.85
C SER A 273 -11.92 15.65 -19.21
N VAL A 274 -11.69 16.90 -19.61
CA VAL A 274 -11.01 17.25 -20.87
C VAL A 274 -9.55 16.78 -20.87
N PHE A 275 -8.86 16.93 -19.73
CA PHE A 275 -7.49 16.46 -19.59
C PHE A 275 -7.40 14.94 -19.69
N LEU A 276 -8.32 14.22 -19.02
CA LEU A 276 -8.38 12.77 -19.09
C LEU A 276 -8.69 12.29 -20.51
N GLU A 277 -9.60 12.93 -21.24
CA GLU A 277 -9.89 12.60 -22.64
C GLU A 277 -8.64 12.78 -23.52
N THR A 278 -7.91 13.90 -23.35
CA THR A 278 -6.67 14.17 -24.08
C THR A 278 -5.59 13.14 -23.73
N LEU A 279 -5.39 12.87 -22.44
CA LEU A 279 -4.41 11.92 -21.94
C LEU A 279 -4.74 10.49 -22.38
N ASP A 280 -6.02 10.09 -22.39
CA ASP A 280 -6.42 8.74 -22.79
C ASP A 280 -6.35 8.53 -24.29
N ALA A 281 -6.62 9.57 -25.09
CA ALA A 281 -6.42 9.53 -26.54
C ALA A 281 -4.94 9.43 -26.92
N ARG A 282 -4.06 10.13 -26.18
CA ARG A 282 -2.63 10.24 -26.51
C ARG A 282 -1.76 9.18 -25.84
N TYR A 283 -2.05 8.90 -24.57
CA TYR A 283 -1.37 7.95 -23.70
C TYR A 283 -2.38 6.92 -23.22
N PRO A 284 -3.00 6.18 -24.16
CA PRO A 284 -3.96 5.15 -23.82
C PRO A 284 -3.34 4.27 -22.74
N VAL A 285 -4.13 4.05 -21.69
CA VAL A 285 -3.89 2.94 -20.78
C VAL A 285 -3.81 1.74 -21.69
N THR A 286 -2.61 1.20 -21.90
CA THR A 286 -2.45 -0.03 -22.66
C THR A 286 -3.43 -1.01 -22.07
N ALA A 287 -4.40 -1.41 -22.89
CA ALA A 287 -5.53 -2.20 -22.47
C ALA A 287 -4.98 -3.35 -21.62
N GLN A 288 -5.36 -3.37 -20.34
CA GLN A 288 -4.64 -4.11 -19.32
C GLN A 288 -4.70 -5.61 -19.62
N GLY A 289 -3.56 -6.17 -20.03
CA GLY A 289 -3.33 -7.59 -20.22
C GLY A 289 -3.27 -8.03 -21.67
N ASP A 290 -2.71 -9.22 -21.88
CA ASP A 290 -2.50 -9.79 -23.22
C ASP A 290 -3.81 -9.95 -23.99
N ALA A 291 -4.89 -10.31 -23.30
CA ALA A 291 -6.22 -10.47 -23.90
C ALA A 291 -6.71 -9.18 -24.59
N ALA A 292 -6.45 -8.03 -23.98
CA ALA A 292 -6.93 -6.75 -24.47
C ALA A 292 -6.03 -6.20 -25.59
N ALA A 293 -4.71 -6.45 -25.52
CA ALA A 293 -3.79 -6.17 -26.63
C ALA A 293 -4.10 -7.04 -27.85
N GLU A 294 -4.44 -8.32 -27.65
CA GLU A 294 -4.90 -9.19 -28.72
C GLU A 294 -6.19 -8.68 -29.36
N ALA A 295 -7.15 -8.18 -28.59
CA ALA A 295 -8.43 -7.68 -29.08
C ALA A 295 -8.36 -6.33 -29.81
N SER A 296 -7.19 -5.68 -29.83
CA SER A 296 -6.99 -4.40 -30.54
C SER A 296 -7.00 -4.57 -32.06
N ASP A 297 -7.25 -3.48 -32.79
CA ASP A 297 -7.23 -3.44 -34.27
C ASP A 297 -5.78 -3.41 -34.78
N PRO A 298 -5.26 -4.52 -35.33
CA PRO A 298 -3.87 -4.61 -35.75
C PRO A 298 -3.68 -4.18 -37.21
N ASP A 299 -2.46 -3.86 -37.59
CA ASP A 299 -2.10 -3.69 -39.00
C ASP A 299 -1.68 -5.05 -39.59
N PRO A 300 -2.39 -5.58 -40.61
CA PRO A 300 -2.04 -6.87 -41.23
C PRO A 300 -0.61 -6.92 -41.79
N SER A 301 -0.09 -5.80 -42.28
CA SER A 301 1.26 -5.74 -42.86
C SER A 301 2.36 -5.83 -41.79
N GLU A 302 2.13 -5.23 -40.62
CA GLU A 302 3.03 -5.35 -39.47
C GLU A 302 2.98 -6.75 -38.87
N ILE A 303 1.80 -7.38 -38.82
CA ILE A 303 1.67 -8.76 -38.36
C ILE A 303 2.61 -9.66 -39.17
N GLU A 304 2.54 -9.61 -40.50
CA GLU A 304 3.39 -10.42 -41.39
C GLU A 304 4.88 -10.19 -41.15
N ALA A 305 5.29 -8.94 -40.93
CA ALA A 305 6.67 -8.61 -40.57
C ALA A 305 7.10 -9.25 -39.24
N PHE A 306 6.24 -9.20 -38.21
CA PHE A 306 6.51 -9.81 -36.91
C PHE A 306 6.53 -11.35 -36.97
N TRP A 307 5.70 -11.98 -37.81
CA TRP A 307 5.77 -13.43 -38.05
C TRP A 307 7.14 -13.85 -38.56
N LYS A 308 7.63 -13.14 -39.58
CA LYS A 308 8.98 -13.39 -40.12
C LYS A 308 10.05 -13.16 -39.04
N GLN A 309 9.87 -12.15 -38.20
CA GLN A 309 10.77 -11.88 -37.08
C GLN A 309 10.83 -13.05 -36.08
N ILE A 310 9.68 -13.64 -35.75
CA ILE A 310 9.56 -14.82 -34.88
C ILE A 310 10.25 -16.03 -35.52
N GLU A 311 10.03 -16.27 -36.82
CA GLU A 311 10.69 -17.36 -37.57
C GLU A 311 12.21 -17.22 -37.59
N ASP A 312 12.71 -15.99 -37.74
CA ASP A 312 14.13 -15.64 -37.70
C ASP A 312 14.71 -15.64 -36.25
N LYS A 313 13.89 -16.01 -35.25
CA LYS A 313 14.24 -16.02 -33.81
C LYS A 313 14.74 -14.67 -33.28
N SER A 314 14.22 -13.58 -33.84
CA SER A 314 14.49 -12.22 -33.39
C SER A 314 13.27 -11.72 -32.61
N TYR A 315 13.37 -11.68 -31.28
CA TYR A 315 12.19 -11.44 -30.43
C TYR A 315 12.05 -10.02 -29.91
N SER A 316 12.97 -9.14 -30.26
CA SER A 316 13.03 -7.78 -29.73
C SER A 316 12.00 -6.86 -30.37
N VAL A 317 11.23 -6.14 -29.56
CA VAL A 317 10.35 -5.05 -30.03
C VAL A 317 10.62 -3.82 -29.17
N ALA A 318 11.16 -2.76 -29.77
CA ALA A 318 11.50 -1.53 -29.07
C ALA A 318 10.25 -0.78 -28.58
N ASP A 319 10.37 0.00 -27.51
CA ASP A 319 9.27 0.86 -27.04
C ASP A 319 8.93 1.99 -28.03
N SER A 320 9.90 2.39 -28.87
CA SER A 320 9.75 3.49 -29.83
C SER A 320 8.84 3.19 -31.02
N SER A 321 8.41 1.94 -31.22
CA SER A 321 7.45 1.56 -32.26
C SER A 321 6.00 1.58 -31.76
N ALA A 322 5.73 2.00 -30.52
CA ALA A 322 4.42 1.85 -29.88
C ALA A 322 3.40 2.93 -30.31
N THR A 323 2.87 2.81 -31.53
CA THR A 323 1.44 3.12 -31.68
C THR A 323 0.63 1.98 -31.05
N ILE A 324 -0.62 2.24 -30.61
CA ILE A 324 -1.53 1.17 -30.14
C ILE A 324 -1.58 0.03 -31.16
N LYS A 325 -1.59 0.40 -32.45
CA LYS A 325 -1.66 -0.52 -33.58
C LYS A 325 -0.45 -1.44 -33.63
N THR A 326 0.77 -0.92 -33.55
CA THR A 326 1.98 -1.75 -33.63
C THR A 326 2.14 -2.73 -32.48
N ARG A 327 1.78 -2.33 -31.25
CA ARG A 327 1.71 -3.30 -30.14
C ARG A 327 0.62 -4.35 -30.40
N GLY A 328 -0.54 -3.95 -30.90
CA GLY A 328 -1.61 -4.87 -31.28
C GLY A 328 -1.18 -5.89 -32.34
N SER A 329 -0.49 -5.43 -33.38
CA SER A 329 0.10 -6.25 -34.44
C SER A 329 1.12 -7.25 -33.89
N ALA A 330 2.06 -6.77 -33.06
CA ALA A 330 3.08 -7.62 -32.43
C ALA A 330 2.46 -8.67 -31.49
N GLN A 331 1.50 -8.25 -30.65
CA GLN A 331 0.77 -9.16 -29.77
C GLN A 331 0.02 -10.21 -30.59
N ARG A 332 -0.60 -9.83 -31.71
CA ARG A 332 -1.33 -10.78 -32.55
C ARG A 332 -0.41 -11.84 -33.16
N ALA A 333 0.77 -11.43 -33.63
CA ALA A 333 1.78 -12.36 -34.15
C ALA A 333 2.26 -13.33 -33.05
N PHE A 334 2.66 -12.80 -31.89
CA PHE A 334 3.04 -13.58 -30.71
C PHE A 334 1.92 -14.55 -30.28
N ALA A 335 0.69 -14.05 -30.16
CA ALA A 335 -0.43 -14.84 -29.69
C ALA A 335 -0.78 -15.99 -30.63
N ASN A 336 -0.68 -15.77 -31.94
CA ASN A 336 -0.89 -16.84 -32.91
C ASN A 336 0.19 -17.92 -32.80
N ALA A 337 1.47 -17.54 -32.62
CA ALA A 337 2.55 -18.50 -32.43
C ALA A 337 2.34 -19.33 -31.16
N VAL A 338 2.06 -18.68 -30.02
CA VAL A 338 1.81 -19.35 -28.74
C VAL A 338 0.57 -20.25 -28.84
N LYS A 339 -0.58 -19.74 -29.29
CA LYS A 339 -1.81 -20.54 -29.38
C LYS A 339 -1.64 -21.74 -30.32
N SER A 340 -0.91 -21.59 -31.41
CA SER A 340 -0.60 -22.71 -32.31
C SER A 340 0.26 -23.78 -31.63
N ASN A 341 1.25 -23.38 -30.83
CA ASN A 341 2.11 -24.31 -30.07
C ASN A 341 1.31 -25.14 -29.04
N TYR A 342 0.22 -24.59 -28.52
CA TYR A 342 -0.71 -25.28 -27.61
C TYR A 342 -1.94 -25.87 -28.33
N GLU A 343 -1.93 -25.96 -29.66
CA GLU A 343 -3.06 -26.49 -30.47
C GLU A 343 -4.40 -25.78 -30.20
N TYR A 344 -4.34 -24.48 -29.89
CA TYR A 344 -5.48 -23.68 -29.48
C TYR A 344 -6.23 -24.29 -28.29
N ARG A 345 -5.48 -24.76 -27.29
CA ARG A 345 -6.00 -25.29 -26.05
C ARG A 345 -5.38 -24.57 -24.85
N CYS A 346 -6.19 -24.24 -23.85
CA CYS A 346 -5.70 -23.73 -22.57
C CYS A 346 -4.82 -24.80 -21.90
N ALA A 347 -3.59 -24.42 -21.55
CA ALA A 347 -2.58 -25.31 -20.98
C ALA A 347 -2.95 -25.87 -19.59
N ILE A 348 -3.88 -25.21 -18.89
CA ILE A 348 -4.34 -25.58 -17.54
C ILE A 348 -5.69 -26.30 -17.58
N THR A 349 -6.70 -25.69 -18.21
CA THR A 349 -8.09 -26.17 -18.15
C THR A 349 -8.48 -27.08 -19.30
N GLY A 350 -7.70 -27.11 -20.39
CA GLY A 350 -8.03 -27.86 -21.59
C GLY A 350 -9.12 -27.24 -22.47
N ILE A 351 -9.63 -26.04 -22.14
CA ILE A 351 -10.60 -25.28 -22.96
C ILE A 351 -10.02 -25.08 -24.37
N GLU A 352 -10.81 -25.34 -25.40
CA GLU A 352 -10.44 -25.20 -26.82
C GLU A 352 -11.28 -24.14 -27.56
N THR A 353 -12.30 -23.58 -26.90
CA THR A 353 -13.11 -22.49 -27.44
C THR A 353 -12.27 -21.23 -27.59
N ARG A 354 -11.99 -20.82 -28.83
CA ARG A 354 -11.04 -19.75 -29.17
C ARG A 354 -11.29 -18.42 -28.46
N ASP A 355 -12.55 -18.04 -28.28
CA ASP A 355 -12.95 -16.76 -27.64
C ASP A 355 -12.55 -16.67 -26.17
N PHE A 356 -12.25 -17.81 -25.53
CA PHE A 356 -11.81 -17.86 -24.15
C PHE A 356 -10.29 -17.95 -24.01
N LEU A 357 -9.54 -17.99 -25.11
CA LEU A 357 -8.09 -18.20 -25.09
C LEU A 357 -7.33 -16.89 -25.22
N VAL A 358 -6.26 -16.78 -24.44
CA VAL A 358 -5.30 -15.68 -24.47
C VAL A 358 -3.88 -16.26 -24.43
N ALA A 359 -2.96 -15.67 -25.18
CA ALA A 359 -1.55 -15.94 -25.07
C ALA A 359 -0.96 -15.03 -23.99
N SER A 360 -0.82 -15.56 -22.79
CA SER A 360 -0.32 -14.86 -21.62
C SER A 360 1.21 -14.83 -21.63
N HIS A 361 1.81 -13.65 -21.48
CA HIS A 361 3.24 -13.48 -21.28
C HIS A 361 3.65 -13.95 -19.88
N ILE A 362 4.73 -14.72 -19.80
CA ILE A 362 5.34 -15.13 -18.53
C ILE A 362 6.04 -13.93 -17.91
N VAL A 363 7.03 -13.36 -18.61
CA VAL A 363 7.64 -12.07 -18.29
C VAL A 363 6.81 -10.99 -19.00
N PRO A 364 6.17 -10.06 -18.26
CA PRO A 364 5.27 -9.09 -18.87
C PRO A 364 5.94 -8.26 -19.96
N TRP A 365 5.18 -7.90 -20.98
CA TRP A 365 5.62 -7.07 -22.11
C TRP A 365 6.44 -5.82 -21.71
N SER A 366 6.08 -5.18 -20.60
CA SER A 366 6.75 -3.97 -20.10
C SER A 366 8.15 -4.20 -19.54
N GLU A 367 8.47 -5.43 -19.12
CA GLU A 367 9.68 -5.71 -18.34
C GLU A 367 10.92 -5.98 -19.21
N ASP A 368 10.72 -6.47 -20.43
CA ASP A 368 11.83 -6.91 -21.26
C ASP A 368 11.50 -6.82 -22.74
N GLN A 369 12.11 -5.84 -23.41
CA GLN A 369 11.90 -5.63 -24.84
C GLN A 369 12.46 -6.77 -25.69
N SER A 370 13.45 -7.53 -25.20
CA SER A 370 14.21 -8.49 -26.00
C SER A 370 13.48 -9.82 -26.25
N ILE A 371 12.44 -10.11 -25.47
CA ILE A 371 11.71 -11.40 -25.46
C ILE A 371 10.21 -11.25 -25.73
N ARG A 372 9.79 -10.10 -26.29
CA ARG A 372 8.37 -9.75 -26.51
C ARG A 372 7.66 -10.62 -27.52
N LEU A 373 8.40 -11.17 -28.49
CA LEU A 373 7.85 -12.07 -29.49
C LEU A 373 8.28 -13.53 -29.28
N ASP A 374 9.02 -13.83 -28.20
CA ASP A 374 9.54 -15.17 -27.93
C ASP A 374 8.39 -16.09 -27.50
N PRO A 375 7.98 -17.10 -28.28
CA PRO A 375 6.88 -17.98 -27.89
C PRO A 375 7.17 -18.78 -26.61
N SER A 376 8.45 -18.98 -26.24
CA SER A 376 8.83 -19.60 -24.97
C SER A 376 8.56 -18.67 -23.76
N ASN A 377 8.30 -17.39 -24.00
CA ASN A 377 7.77 -16.43 -23.02
C ASN A 377 6.23 -16.42 -22.97
N GLY A 378 5.56 -17.37 -23.64
CA GLY A 378 4.10 -17.40 -23.75
C GLY A 378 3.46 -18.69 -23.25
N ILE A 379 2.27 -18.55 -22.65
CA ILE A 379 1.40 -19.67 -22.25
C ILE A 379 -0.01 -19.42 -22.77
N CYS A 380 -0.58 -20.40 -23.49
CA CYS A 380 -1.98 -20.34 -23.87
C CYS A 380 -2.87 -20.64 -22.65
N LEU A 381 -3.59 -19.64 -22.16
CA LEU A 381 -4.45 -19.74 -20.97
C LEU A 381 -5.89 -19.39 -21.31
N SER A 382 -6.81 -19.79 -20.44
CA SER A 382 -8.17 -19.26 -20.46
C SER A 382 -8.22 -17.90 -19.75
N LEU A 383 -9.18 -17.03 -20.07
CA LEU A 383 -9.30 -15.69 -19.46
C LEU A 383 -9.23 -15.68 -17.92
N ILE A 384 -9.85 -16.67 -17.26
CA ILE A 384 -9.82 -16.78 -15.79
C ILE A 384 -8.41 -17.16 -15.29
N MET A 385 -7.77 -18.12 -15.95
CA MET A 385 -6.44 -18.59 -15.56
C MET A 385 -5.36 -17.56 -15.85
N ASP A 386 -5.47 -16.87 -16.98
CA ASP A 386 -4.65 -15.71 -17.32
C ASP A 386 -4.74 -14.65 -16.23
N ARG A 387 -5.96 -14.24 -15.84
CA ARG A 387 -6.12 -13.24 -14.79
C ARG A 387 -5.56 -13.70 -13.45
N ALA A 388 -5.76 -14.97 -13.09
CA ALA A 388 -5.20 -15.55 -11.87
C ALA A 388 -3.66 -15.55 -11.90
N PHE A 389 -3.06 -15.87 -13.05
CA PHE A 389 -1.62 -15.86 -13.26
C PHE A 389 -1.06 -14.43 -13.24
N GLU A 390 -1.67 -13.51 -14.00
CA GLU A 390 -1.33 -12.08 -14.08
C GLU A 390 -1.30 -11.41 -12.70
N LYS A 391 -2.26 -11.75 -11.83
CA LYS A 391 -2.38 -11.17 -10.49
C LYS A 391 -1.65 -11.98 -9.42
N GLY A 392 -1.02 -13.10 -9.77
CA GLY A 392 -0.26 -13.93 -8.84
C GLY A 392 -1.11 -14.69 -7.82
N HIS A 393 -2.38 -14.95 -8.15
CA HIS A 393 -3.17 -15.98 -7.47
C HIS A 393 -2.72 -17.38 -7.92
N LEU A 394 -2.22 -17.50 -9.15
CA LEU A 394 -1.65 -18.71 -9.73
C LEU A 394 -0.18 -18.45 -10.08
N LEU A 395 0.69 -19.38 -9.68
CA LEU A 395 2.10 -19.41 -10.00
C LEU A 395 2.43 -20.73 -10.73
N ILE A 396 3.51 -20.72 -11.49
CA ILE A 396 4.01 -21.89 -12.20
C ILE A 396 5.48 -22.05 -11.81
N GLU A 397 5.82 -23.23 -11.30
CA GLU A 397 7.18 -23.62 -10.90
C GLU A 397 8.03 -24.01 -12.12
N ASP A 398 9.34 -24.17 -11.92
CA ASP A 398 10.29 -24.48 -13.00
C ASP A 398 10.03 -25.83 -13.67
N ASP A 399 9.43 -26.77 -12.93
CA ASP A 399 9.02 -28.07 -13.44
C ASP A 399 7.60 -28.03 -14.05
N LEU A 400 7.05 -26.84 -14.28
CA LEU A 400 5.69 -26.57 -14.76
C LEU A 400 4.57 -26.98 -13.80
N THR A 401 4.88 -27.26 -12.53
CA THR A 401 3.85 -27.48 -11.51
C THR A 401 3.12 -26.16 -11.19
N ILE A 402 1.79 -26.22 -11.21
CA ILE A 402 0.91 -25.10 -10.87
C ILE A 402 0.81 -25.00 -9.35
N ARG A 403 0.90 -23.78 -8.81
CA ARG A 403 0.73 -23.46 -7.40
C ARG A 403 -0.27 -22.34 -7.21
N ILE A 404 -1.23 -22.53 -6.31
CA ILE A 404 -2.21 -21.48 -5.98
C ILE A 404 -1.81 -20.76 -4.69
N ASN A 405 -1.77 -19.43 -4.74
CA ASN A 405 -1.55 -18.61 -3.56
C ASN A 405 -2.87 -18.46 -2.78
N TRP A 406 -3.17 -19.44 -1.93
CA TRP A 406 -4.39 -19.47 -1.14
C TRP A 406 -4.57 -18.31 -0.17
N VAL A 407 -3.46 -17.69 0.27
CA VAL A 407 -3.50 -16.46 1.09
C VAL A 407 -4.05 -15.31 0.27
N LYS A 408 -3.57 -15.16 -0.96
CA LYS A 408 -4.02 -14.09 -1.88
C LYS A 408 -5.44 -14.31 -2.40
N VAL A 409 -5.86 -15.57 -2.56
CA VAL A 409 -7.25 -15.91 -2.90
C VAL A 409 -8.20 -15.59 -1.73
N GLY A 410 -7.73 -15.73 -0.49
CA GLY A 410 -8.53 -15.43 0.70
C GLY A 410 -9.78 -16.30 0.81
N ASN A 411 -10.90 -15.68 1.22
CA ASN A 411 -12.17 -16.36 1.51
C ASN A 411 -13.17 -16.35 0.33
N ASP A 412 -12.74 -16.03 -0.89
CA ASP A 412 -13.60 -16.11 -2.08
C ASP A 412 -13.85 -17.58 -2.45
N LEU A 413 -14.91 -18.17 -1.92
CA LEU A 413 -15.25 -19.58 -2.11
C LEU A 413 -15.44 -19.96 -3.58
N VAL A 414 -15.96 -19.05 -4.41
CA VAL A 414 -16.21 -19.32 -5.83
C VAL A 414 -14.87 -19.41 -6.55
N LEU A 415 -14.00 -18.42 -6.37
CA LEU A 415 -12.66 -18.45 -6.97
C LEU A 415 -11.86 -19.66 -6.49
N ARG A 416 -11.96 -20.00 -5.20
CA ARG A 416 -11.30 -21.20 -4.66
C ARG A 416 -11.73 -22.46 -5.39
N SER A 417 -13.05 -22.67 -5.55
CA SER A 417 -13.59 -23.85 -6.24
C SER A 417 -13.13 -23.95 -7.70
N LEU A 418 -12.86 -22.81 -8.36
CA LEU A 418 -12.37 -22.77 -9.75
C LEU A 418 -10.89 -23.13 -9.86
N LEU A 419 -10.07 -22.78 -8.86
CA LEU A 419 -8.62 -22.95 -8.89
C LEU A 419 -8.14 -24.26 -8.24
N GLU A 420 -8.86 -24.74 -7.23
CA GLU A 420 -8.51 -25.94 -6.45
C GLU A 420 -8.18 -27.18 -7.29
N PRO A 421 -8.91 -27.49 -8.38
CA PRO A 421 -8.61 -28.68 -9.18
C PRO A 421 -7.25 -28.66 -9.86
N TYR A 422 -6.57 -27.52 -9.92
CA TYR A 422 -5.31 -27.33 -10.67
C TYR A 422 -4.09 -27.18 -9.77
N ASP A 423 -4.27 -26.92 -8.46
CA ASP A 423 -3.13 -26.81 -7.54
C ASP A 423 -2.36 -28.13 -7.46
N GLY A 424 -1.04 -28.05 -7.69
CA GLY A 424 -0.15 -29.20 -7.74
C GLY A 424 -0.20 -30.06 -8.99
N LYS A 425 -1.01 -29.72 -9.99
CA LYS A 425 -0.95 -30.37 -11.32
C LYS A 425 0.14 -29.74 -12.18
N LYS A 426 0.62 -30.49 -13.18
CA LYS A 426 1.52 -29.95 -14.20
C LYS A 426 0.74 -29.25 -15.30
N LEU A 427 1.30 -28.15 -15.79
CA LEU A 427 0.87 -27.52 -17.04
C LEU A 427 0.97 -28.53 -18.19
N THR A 428 0.00 -28.50 -19.10
CA THR A 428 0.12 -29.20 -20.38
C THR A 428 1.24 -28.54 -21.18
N GLN A 429 2.20 -29.31 -21.68
CA GLN A 429 3.31 -28.76 -22.45
C GLN A 429 2.89 -28.40 -23.87
N PRO A 430 3.46 -27.35 -24.47
CA PRO A 430 3.27 -27.07 -25.89
C PRO A 430 4.04 -28.08 -26.75
N LYS A 431 3.68 -28.16 -28.04
CA LYS A 431 4.41 -28.97 -29.03
C LYS A 431 5.83 -28.48 -29.31
N ALA A 432 6.07 -27.19 -29.16
CA ALA A 432 7.34 -26.52 -29.40
C ALA A 432 7.44 -25.28 -28.48
N GLU A 433 8.67 -24.77 -28.29
CA GLU A 433 8.95 -23.55 -27.52
C GLU A 433 8.36 -23.62 -26.09
N VAL A 434 8.84 -24.59 -25.31
CA VAL A 434 8.42 -24.81 -23.92
C VAL A 434 8.79 -23.60 -23.06
N PRO A 435 7.92 -23.18 -22.12
CA PRO A 435 8.22 -22.12 -21.16
C PRO A 435 9.62 -22.24 -20.55
N GLN A 436 10.45 -21.20 -20.72
CA GLN A 436 11.81 -21.24 -20.16
C GLN A 436 11.75 -21.10 -18.63
N PRO A 437 12.51 -21.92 -17.88
CA PRO A 437 12.58 -21.81 -16.43
C PRO A 437 12.97 -20.41 -15.94
N GLU A 438 13.91 -19.74 -16.62
CA GLU A 438 14.32 -18.38 -16.26
C GLU A 438 13.17 -17.37 -16.34
N TYR A 439 12.28 -17.48 -17.33
CA TYR A 439 11.10 -16.60 -17.43
C TYR A 439 10.13 -16.86 -16.28
N LEU A 440 9.90 -18.12 -15.93
CA LEU A 440 9.04 -18.51 -14.81
C LEU A 440 9.62 -18.02 -13.47
N GLN A 441 10.93 -18.12 -13.27
CA GLN A 441 11.64 -17.57 -12.10
C GLN A 441 11.49 -16.06 -12.02
N ARG A 442 11.73 -15.33 -13.12
CA ARG A 442 11.53 -13.87 -13.19
C ARG A 442 10.10 -13.50 -12.83
N ARG A 443 9.11 -14.23 -13.36
CA ARG A 443 7.70 -14.02 -13.04
C ARG A 443 7.40 -14.16 -11.55
N ARG A 444 7.90 -15.23 -10.91
CA ARG A 444 7.72 -15.44 -9.46
C ARG A 444 8.41 -14.33 -8.65
N ALA A 445 9.59 -13.88 -9.06
CA ALA A 445 10.28 -12.75 -8.41
C ALA A 445 9.51 -11.43 -8.52
N LEU A 446 8.94 -11.11 -9.69
CA LEU A 446 8.12 -9.92 -9.90
C LEU A 446 6.89 -9.92 -8.98
N ILE A 447 6.18 -11.05 -8.89
CA ILE A 447 5.00 -11.17 -8.02
C ILE A 447 5.39 -11.02 -6.53
N ALA A 448 6.51 -11.60 -6.11
CA ALA A 448 6.99 -11.50 -4.74
C ALA A 448 7.38 -10.05 -4.36
N SER A 449 7.92 -9.26 -5.30
CA SER A 449 8.26 -7.85 -5.06
C SER A 449 7.05 -6.92 -4.99
N ALA A 450 5.91 -7.33 -5.54
CA ALA A 450 4.67 -6.57 -5.60
C ALA A 450 3.66 -6.94 -4.49
N SER A 451 3.98 -7.93 -3.67
CA SER A 451 3.17 -8.44 -2.55
C SER A 451 3.79 -7.98 -1.23
#